data_AF-A0A0F9JD63-F1
#
_entry.id   AF-A0A0F9JD63-F1
#
_cell.length_a   1.000
_cell.length_b   1.000
_cell.length_c   1.000
_cell.angle_alpha   90.00
_cell.angle_beta   90.00
_cell.angle_gamma   90.00
#
_symmetry.space_group_name_H-M   'P 1'
#
loop_
_entity.id
_entity.type
_entity.pdbx_description
1 polymer ?
#
loop_
_entity_poly.entity_id
_entity_poly.type
_entity_poly.pdbx_seq_one_letter_code
_entity_poly.pdbx_strand_id
1 'polypeptide(L)'
;RDTKTGYPTPDLNQIKAVIESINEKAPEIIINITSSVGSTLEQRIAPTQTFKPLISSLNTNSMNFSIGNFKTGEVVANADGIFRNTFHTIQTLAKAMKKAKTKPELEVYDFGGLYNILFLNKQDDLFEKPLHFQFVFGTLGGVPFSYQSLAGFLNLMPSGSSWSVCGVAKDQFRAGLCAAAMGGHIRVGLEDNIRVPSGRLAKGSWEQVEWAAQVAKLSGREVATPDETREIFNLLQ
;
A
#
# COMPACT_ATOMS: atom_id res chain seq x y z
N ARG A 1 -10.73 -11.07 -6.49
CA ARG A 1 -10.83 -12.31 -5.68
C ARG A 1 -11.68 -13.29 -6.46
N ASP A 2 -11.34 -14.57 -6.45
CA ASP A 2 -12.14 -15.60 -7.10
C ASP A 2 -13.57 -15.58 -6.54
N THR A 3 -14.56 -15.55 -7.41
CA THR A 3 -15.96 -15.31 -7.04
C THR A 3 -16.61 -16.49 -6.30
N LYS A 4 -16.03 -17.69 -6.40
CA LYS A 4 -16.54 -18.90 -5.75
C LYS A 4 -15.90 -19.12 -4.39
N THR A 5 -14.60 -18.87 -4.29
CA THR A 5 -13.79 -19.21 -3.10
C THR A 5 -13.42 -18.02 -2.24
N GLY A 6 -13.45 -16.80 -2.78
CA GLY A 6 -13.00 -15.58 -2.09
C GLY A 6 -11.48 -15.45 -1.99
N TYR A 7 -10.70 -16.40 -2.49
CA TYR A 7 -9.24 -16.34 -2.48
C TYR A 7 -8.70 -15.28 -3.45
N PRO A 8 -7.47 -14.76 -3.21
CA PRO A 8 -6.79 -13.90 -4.16
C PRO A 8 -6.63 -14.59 -5.53
N THR A 9 -6.82 -13.85 -6.62
CA THR A 9 -6.66 -14.35 -7.98
C THR A 9 -6.00 -13.28 -8.85
N PRO A 10 -5.01 -13.64 -9.69
CA PRO A 10 -4.41 -12.74 -10.67
C PRO A 10 -5.18 -12.70 -12.01
N ASP A 11 -6.41 -13.23 -12.06
CA ASP A 11 -7.24 -13.28 -13.27
C ASP A 11 -7.54 -11.89 -13.82
N LEU A 12 -6.97 -11.59 -14.99
CA LEU A 12 -7.09 -10.30 -15.66
C LEU A 12 -8.54 -9.98 -16.06
N ASN A 13 -9.38 -10.97 -16.37
CA ASN A 13 -10.78 -10.71 -16.72
C ASN A 13 -11.56 -10.21 -15.51
N GLN A 14 -11.30 -10.79 -14.33
CA GLN A 14 -11.92 -10.34 -13.09
C GLN A 14 -11.42 -8.95 -12.67
N ILE A 15 -10.11 -8.70 -12.82
CA ILE A 15 -9.54 -7.38 -12.54
C ILE A 15 -10.13 -6.33 -13.48
N LYS A 16 -10.23 -6.63 -14.78
CA LYS A 16 -10.84 -5.75 -15.78
C LYS A 16 -12.28 -5.39 -15.42
N ALA A 17 -13.10 -6.39 -15.09
CA ALA A 17 -14.50 -6.17 -14.73
C ALA A 17 -14.65 -5.25 -13.49
N VAL A 18 -13.75 -5.38 -12.51
CA VAL A 18 -13.73 -4.49 -11.33
C VAL A 18 -13.34 -3.06 -11.73
N ILE A 19 -12.29 -2.89 -12.55
CA ILE A 19 -11.85 -1.57 -13.04
C ILE A 19 -12.97 -0.88 -13.81
N GLU A 20 -13.62 -1.58 -14.74
CA GLU A 20 -14.72 -1.03 -15.54
C GLU A 20 -15.91 -0.63 -14.66
N SER A 21 -16.27 -1.46 -13.67
CA SER A 21 -17.36 -1.15 -12.73
C SER A 21 -17.06 0.06 -11.85
N ILE A 22 -15.80 0.27 -11.47
CA ILE A 22 -15.37 1.45 -10.71
C ILE A 22 -15.43 2.68 -11.61
N ASN A 23 -14.85 2.61 -12.80
CA ASN A 23 -14.81 3.74 -13.74
C ASN A 23 -16.21 4.19 -14.18
N GLU A 24 -17.17 3.27 -14.30
CA GLU A 24 -18.56 3.60 -14.61
C GLU A 24 -19.20 4.51 -13.54
N LYS A 25 -18.83 4.31 -12.26
CA LYS A 25 -19.46 4.99 -11.11
C LYS A 25 -18.64 6.14 -10.54
N ALA A 26 -17.33 6.10 -10.71
CA ALA A 26 -16.37 7.05 -10.16
C ALA A 26 -15.20 7.22 -11.13
N PRO A 27 -15.41 7.82 -12.31
CA PRO A 27 -14.41 7.87 -13.39
C PRO A 27 -13.13 8.63 -13.01
N GLU A 28 -13.21 9.54 -12.05
CA GLU A 28 -12.07 10.35 -11.61
C GLU A 28 -11.15 9.63 -10.62
N ILE A 29 -11.66 8.57 -9.95
CA ILE A 29 -10.94 7.91 -8.86
C ILE A 29 -9.65 7.26 -9.36
N ILE A 30 -8.57 7.42 -8.60
CA ILE A 30 -7.31 6.76 -8.92
C ILE A 30 -7.40 5.30 -8.48
N ILE A 31 -7.25 4.39 -9.43
CA ILE A 31 -7.20 2.96 -9.17
C ILE A 31 -5.74 2.54 -8.98
N ASN A 32 -5.40 2.16 -7.76
CA ASN A 32 -4.13 1.52 -7.43
C ASN A 32 -4.28 -0.01 -7.57
N ILE A 33 -3.46 -0.63 -8.43
CA ILE A 33 -3.51 -2.08 -8.66
C ILE A 33 -2.34 -2.75 -7.96
N THR A 34 -2.60 -3.78 -7.17
CA THR A 34 -1.53 -4.52 -6.50
C THR A 34 -0.65 -5.32 -7.46
N SER A 35 0.64 -5.45 -7.13
CA SER A 35 1.58 -6.39 -7.77
C SER A 35 1.95 -7.59 -6.87
N SER A 36 1.19 -7.85 -5.80
CA SER A 36 1.47 -8.93 -4.85
C SER A 36 0.79 -10.26 -5.16
N VAL A 37 -0.26 -10.26 -5.98
CA VAL A 37 -1.10 -11.44 -6.23
C VAL A 37 -0.59 -12.24 -7.44
N GLY A 38 -0.40 -13.54 -7.25
CA GLY A 38 0.09 -14.47 -8.27
C GLY A 38 1.23 -15.33 -7.73
N SER A 39 1.34 -16.57 -8.21
CA SER A 39 2.40 -17.51 -7.80
C SER A 39 3.69 -17.30 -8.60
N THR A 40 3.62 -16.66 -9.76
CA THR A 40 4.78 -16.32 -10.60
C THR A 40 4.96 -14.82 -10.76
N LEU A 41 6.16 -14.41 -11.17
CA LEU A 41 6.47 -13.01 -11.41
C LEU A 41 5.67 -12.45 -12.60
N GLU A 42 5.43 -13.27 -13.62
CA GLU A 42 4.63 -12.92 -14.80
C GLU A 42 3.18 -12.61 -14.40
N GLN A 43 2.58 -13.45 -13.55
CA GLN A 43 1.23 -13.22 -13.05
C GLN A 43 1.13 -11.93 -12.23
N ARG A 44 2.16 -11.63 -11.43
CA ARG A 44 2.22 -10.41 -10.60
C ARG A 44 2.41 -9.13 -11.43
N ILE A 45 3.17 -9.22 -12.52
CA ILE A 45 3.43 -8.10 -13.45
C ILE A 45 2.22 -7.83 -14.36
N ALA A 46 1.51 -8.88 -14.78
CA ALA A 46 0.50 -8.81 -15.82
C ALA A 46 -0.55 -7.70 -15.61
N PRO A 47 -1.14 -7.49 -14.42
CA PRO A 47 -2.11 -6.42 -14.22
C PRO A 47 -1.56 -5.02 -14.55
N THR A 48 -0.32 -4.73 -14.13
CA THR A 48 0.31 -3.43 -14.42
C THR A 48 0.59 -3.26 -15.91
N GLN A 49 1.06 -4.31 -16.60
CA GLN A 49 1.33 -4.24 -18.04
C GLN A 49 0.06 -4.12 -18.88
N THR A 50 -1.01 -4.80 -18.47
CA THR A 50 -2.28 -4.83 -19.18
C THR A 50 -3.06 -3.53 -18.99
N PHE A 51 -3.21 -3.08 -17.74
CA PHE A 51 -4.11 -1.98 -17.41
C PHE A 51 -3.41 -0.62 -17.27
N LYS A 52 -2.08 -0.61 -17.13
CA LYS A 52 -1.25 0.61 -17.02
C LYS A 52 -1.84 1.64 -16.03
N PRO A 53 -2.12 1.24 -14.78
CA PRO A 53 -2.70 2.16 -13.80
C PRO A 53 -1.74 3.31 -13.51
N LEU A 54 -2.25 4.43 -12.99
CA LEU A 54 -1.41 5.57 -12.59
C LEU A 54 -0.43 5.18 -11.47
N ILE A 55 -0.85 4.26 -10.60
CA ILE A 55 -0.07 3.79 -9.45
C ILE A 55 -0.29 2.28 -9.23
N SER A 56 0.73 1.59 -8.73
CA SER A 56 0.70 0.15 -8.44
C SER A 56 1.60 -0.15 -7.24
N SER A 57 1.16 -1.03 -6.35
CA SER A 57 1.92 -1.35 -5.14
C SER A 57 3.20 -2.14 -5.47
N LEU A 58 4.31 -1.80 -4.82
CA LEU A 58 5.60 -2.46 -4.98
C LEU A 58 6.18 -2.81 -3.60
N ASN A 59 6.18 -4.10 -3.29
CA ASN A 59 6.68 -4.62 -2.02
C ASN A 59 8.20 -4.64 -1.98
N THR A 60 8.77 -4.11 -0.89
CA THR A 60 10.17 -3.65 -0.85
C THR A 60 11.17 -4.66 -0.29
N ASN A 61 10.70 -5.76 0.28
CA ASN A 61 11.54 -6.85 0.79
C ASN A 61 10.82 -8.19 0.87
N SER A 62 11.62 -9.25 1.05
CA SER A 62 11.11 -10.57 1.44
C SER A 62 10.99 -10.63 2.96
N MET A 63 9.88 -11.17 3.47
CA MET A 63 9.61 -11.25 4.90
C MET A 63 8.69 -12.43 5.22
N ASN A 64 8.66 -12.86 6.48
CA ASN A 64 7.54 -13.62 6.99
C ASN A 64 6.28 -12.75 6.89
N PHE A 65 5.16 -13.35 6.49
CA PHE A 65 3.90 -12.63 6.36
C PHE A 65 2.78 -13.52 6.86
N SER A 66 2.45 -13.39 8.14
CA SER A 66 1.58 -14.36 8.82
C SER A 66 0.47 -13.67 9.58
N ILE A 67 -0.52 -14.45 10.02
CA ILE A 67 -1.55 -13.97 10.95
C ILE A 67 -1.23 -14.55 12.31
N GLY A 68 -1.15 -13.69 13.34
CA GLY A 68 -0.86 -14.09 14.71
C GLY A 68 -1.97 -13.74 15.68
N ASN A 69 -2.11 -14.54 16.73
CA ASN A 69 -2.87 -14.19 17.93
C ASN A 69 -1.95 -13.42 18.88
N PHE A 70 -2.05 -12.09 18.88
CA PHE A 70 -1.21 -11.21 19.70
C PHE A 70 -1.43 -11.34 21.22
N LYS A 71 -2.45 -12.09 21.68
CA LYS A 71 -2.63 -12.39 23.11
C LYS A 71 -1.86 -13.62 23.55
N THR A 72 -1.75 -14.64 22.68
CA THR A 72 -1.12 -15.94 23.00
C THR A 72 0.27 -16.09 22.39
N GLY A 73 0.59 -15.32 21.35
CA GLY A 73 1.83 -15.45 20.57
C GLY A 73 1.78 -16.50 19.47
N GLU A 74 0.67 -17.24 19.32
CA GLU A 74 0.53 -18.26 18.28
C GLU A 74 0.42 -17.66 16.88
N VAL A 75 1.07 -18.30 15.92
CA VAL A 75 0.88 -18.04 14.49
C VAL A 75 -0.30 -18.88 14.00
N VAL A 76 -1.41 -18.22 13.65
CA VAL A 76 -2.69 -18.88 13.35
C VAL A 76 -2.91 -19.09 11.84
N ALA A 77 -2.15 -18.41 10.99
CA ALA A 77 -2.17 -18.68 9.55
C ALA A 77 -0.84 -18.31 8.88
N ASN A 78 -0.51 -19.05 7.82
CA ASN A 78 0.66 -18.82 6.96
C ASN A 78 2.00 -18.84 7.72
N ALA A 79 2.19 -19.80 8.64
CA ALA A 79 3.39 -19.91 9.45
C ALA A 79 4.67 -20.18 8.62
N ASP A 80 4.55 -20.97 7.55
CA ASP A 80 5.64 -21.29 6.63
C ASP A 80 5.73 -20.32 5.43
N GLY A 81 4.87 -19.30 5.41
CA GLY A 81 4.72 -18.40 4.28
C GLY A 81 5.76 -17.29 4.26
N ILE A 82 6.54 -17.24 3.18
CA ILE A 82 7.43 -16.12 2.86
C ILE A 82 6.75 -15.25 1.81
N PHE A 83 6.53 -13.98 2.14
CA PHE A 83 6.15 -12.99 1.15
C PHE A 83 7.39 -12.58 0.36
N ARG A 84 7.65 -13.28 -0.74
CA ARG A 84 8.93 -13.19 -1.47
C ARG A 84 8.97 -12.00 -2.42
N ASN A 85 9.85 -11.05 -2.12
CA ASN A 85 10.27 -9.95 -3.01
C ASN A 85 11.78 -9.82 -2.95
N THR A 86 12.49 -10.57 -3.81
CA THR A 86 13.95 -10.47 -3.93
C THR A 86 14.32 -9.19 -4.66
N PHE A 87 15.59 -8.77 -4.60
CA PHE A 87 16.07 -7.64 -5.41
C PHE A 87 15.80 -7.81 -6.92
N HIS A 88 15.85 -9.04 -7.43
CA HIS A 88 15.48 -9.33 -8.81
C HIS A 88 13.98 -9.06 -9.04
N THR A 89 13.11 -9.58 -8.19
CA THR A 89 11.65 -9.33 -8.26
C THR A 89 11.33 -7.84 -8.20
N ILE A 90 11.90 -7.10 -7.24
CA ILE A 90 11.66 -5.67 -7.06
C ILE A 90 12.07 -4.88 -8.31
N GLN A 91 13.28 -5.12 -8.82
CA GLN A 91 13.78 -4.42 -10.01
C GLN A 91 12.97 -4.76 -11.26
N THR A 92 12.57 -6.02 -11.44
CA THR A 92 11.76 -6.43 -12.60
C THR A 92 10.38 -5.77 -12.56
N LEU A 93 9.72 -5.73 -11.39
CA LEU A 93 8.44 -5.04 -11.22
C LEU A 93 8.57 -3.53 -11.43
N ALA A 94 9.58 -2.88 -10.84
CA ALA A 94 9.83 -1.46 -11.00
C ALA A 94 10.07 -1.07 -12.47
N LYS A 95 10.85 -1.87 -13.22
CA LYS A 95 11.06 -1.66 -14.66
C LYS A 95 9.77 -1.83 -15.46
N ALA A 96 8.94 -2.81 -15.11
CA ALA A 96 7.64 -3.02 -15.77
C ALA A 96 6.68 -1.85 -15.50
N MET A 97 6.63 -1.36 -14.25
CA MET A 97 5.86 -0.18 -13.85
C MET A 97 6.33 1.07 -14.61
N LYS A 98 7.65 1.33 -14.67
CA LYS A 98 8.20 2.45 -15.44
C LYS A 98 7.85 2.37 -16.93
N LYS A 99 7.96 1.19 -17.55
CA LYS A 99 7.54 0.97 -18.96
C LYS A 99 6.04 1.24 -19.16
N ALA A 100 5.22 0.94 -18.17
CA ALA A 100 3.78 1.22 -18.17
C ALA A 100 3.43 2.67 -17.79
N LYS A 101 4.42 3.51 -17.45
CA LYS A 101 4.25 4.83 -16.84
C LYS A 101 3.39 4.80 -15.56
N THR A 102 3.51 3.71 -14.83
CA THR A 102 2.86 3.48 -13.53
C THR A 102 3.83 3.86 -12.43
N LYS A 103 3.41 4.71 -11.50
CA LYS A 103 4.22 5.05 -10.32
C LYS A 103 4.21 3.88 -9.32
N PRO A 104 5.35 3.47 -8.77
CA PRO A 104 5.36 2.53 -7.65
C PRO A 104 4.90 3.20 -6.35
N GLU A 105 3.91 2.61 -5.68
CA GLU A 105 3.67 2.82 -4.25
C GLU A 105 4.58 1.87 -3.47
N LEU A 106 5.60 2.40 -2.79
CA LEU A 106 6.63 1.58 -2.16
C LEU A 106 6.15 1.08 -0.79
N GLU A 107 5.70 -0.17 -0.74
CA GLU A 107 5.18 -0.83 0.46
C GLU A 107 6.34 -1.25 1.38
N VAL A 108 6.57 -0.47 2.43
CA VAL A 108 7.68 -0.61 3.38
C VAL A 108 7.15 -1.18 4.71
N TYR A 109 7.51 -2.43 4.99
CA TYR A 109 7.10 -3.14 6.20
C TYR A 109 8.13 -3.06 7.34
N ASP A 110 9.38 -2.72 7.04
CA ASP A 110 10.47 -2.61 8.00
C ASP A 110 11.62 -1.72 7.46
N PHE A 111 12.64 -1.48 8.28
CA PHE A 111 13.81 -0.69 7.89
C PHE A 111 14.67 -1.35 6.81
N GLY A 112 14.63 -2.67 6.67
CA GLY A 112 15.30 -3.39 5.59
C GLY A 112 14.67 -3.09 4.24
N GLY A 113 13.34 -3.12 4.15
CA GLY A 113 12.59 -2.71 2.97
C GLY A 113 12.86 -1.27 2.57
N LEU A 114 12.88 -0.34 3.54
CA LEU A 114 13.25 1.05 3.28
C LEU A 114 14.67 1.15 2.73
N TYR A 115 15.64 0.51 3.41
CA TYR A 115 17.04 0.55 2.99
C TYR A 115 17.27 -0.06 1.60
N ASN A 116 16.54 -1.12 1.25
CA ASN A 116 16.57 -1.71 -0.08
C ASN A 116 16.16 -0.69 -1.15
N ILE A 117 15.07 0.06 -0.95
CA ILE A 117 14.64 1.09 -1.89
C ILE A 117 15.65 2.23 -1.95
N LEU A 118 16.15 2.71 -0.81
CA LEU A 118 17.17 3.76 -0.80
C LEU A 118 18.43 3.34 -1.58
N PHE A 119 18.84 2.07 -1.48
CA PHE A 119 19.94 1.52 -2.26
C PHE A 119 19.60 1.46 -3.76
N LEU A 120 18.44 0.91 -4.12
CA LEU A 120 17.99 0.76 -5.50
C LEU A 120 17.75 2.12 -6.19
N ASN A 121 17.32 3.14 -5.44
CA ASN A 121 17.09 4.51 -5.92
C ASN A 121 18.37 5.25 -6.37
N LYS A 122 19.56 4.67 -6.11
CA LYS A 122 20.82 5.14 -6.69
C LYS A 122 20.94 4.84 -8.18
N GLN A 123 20.12 3.93 -8.72
CA GLN A 123 20.03 3.69 -10.16
C GLN A 123 19.19 4.80 -10.80
N ASP A 124 19.77 5.60 -11.69
CA ASP A 124 19.11 6.77 -12.27
C ASP A 124 17.79 6.44 -12.99
N ASP A 125 17.73 5.25 -13.60
CA ASP A 125 16.61 4.86 -14.46
C ASP A 125 15.60 3.89 -13.82
N LEU A 126 15.73 3.55 -12.54
CA LEU A 126 14.85 2.54 -11.95
C LEU A 126 13.51 3.10 -11.46
N PHE A 127 13.51 4.28 -10.83
CA PHE A 127 12.33 4.89 -10.23
C PHE A 127 12.12 6.31 -10.73
N GLU A 128 10.86 6.66 -10.93
CA GLU A 128 10.44 8.04 -11.18
C GLU A 128 10.44 8.82 -9.86
N LYS A 129 11.08 9.99 -9.84
CA LYS A 129 11.23 10.84 -8.65
C LYS A 129 10.20 12.00 -8.70
N PRO A 130 9.77 12.55 -7.54
CA PRO A 130 10.03 12.06 -6.18
C PRO A 130 9.33 10.72 -5.91
N LEU A 131 9.79 9.98 -4.91
CA LEU A 131 9.23 8.67 -4.56
C LEU A 131 7.91 8.82 -3.78
N HIS A 132 7.10 7.76 -3.75
CA HIS A 132 5.92 7.65 -2.89
C HIS A 132 6.04 6.40 -2.00
N PHE A 133 6.02 6.60 -0.68
CA PHE A 133 6.16 5.53 0.31
C PHE A 133 4.83 5.20 0.99
N GLN A 134 4.57 3.91 1.21
CA GLN A 134 3.50 3.43 2.06
C GLN A 134 4.13 2.68 3.24
N PHE A 135 4.11 3.27 4.43
CA PHE A 135 4.66 2.64 5.63
C PHE A 135 3.61 1.72 6.25
N VAL A 136 3.86 0.41 6.18
CA VAL A 136 2.94 -0.62 6.63
C VAL A 136 3.34 -1.12 8.02
N PHE A 137 2.45 -0.95 8.98
CA PHE A 137 2.69 -1.30 10.39
C PHE A 137 1.78 -2.45 10.85
N GLY A 138 2.31 -3.31 11.71
CA GLY A 138 1.51 -4.30 12.44
C GLY A 138 1.32 -5.64 11.75
N THR A 139 1.83 -5.81 10.53
CA THR A 139 1.96 -7.14 9.90
C THR A 139 2.92 -8.02 10.69
N LEU A 140 2.54 -9.25 11.01
CA LEU A 140 3.44 -10.18 11.70
C LEU A 140 4.59 -10.59 10.77
N GLY A 141 5.80 -10.21 11.16
CA GLY A 141 7.03 -10.31 10.36
C GLY A 141 7.60 -8.95 9.97
N GLY A 142 6.82 -7.87 10.08
CA GLY A 142 7.25 -6.49 9.88
C GLY A 142 7.40 -5.72 11.19
N VAL A 143 7.49 -4.40 11.09
CA VAL A 143 7.61 -3.50 12.23
C VAL A 143 6.24 -3.27 12.90
N PRO A 144 6.16 -3.29 14.25
CA PRO A 144 4.95 -2.86 14.95
C PRO A 144 4.75 -1.35 14.79
N PHE A 145 3.51 -0.88 14.92
CA PHE A 145 3.28 0.56 14.97
C PHE A 145 3.86 1.17 16.26
N SER A 146 4.71 2.18 16.09
CA SER A 146 5.09 3.13 17.14
C SER A 146 5.44 4.47 16.51
N TYR A 147 5.31 5.56 17.26
CA TYR A 147 5.69 6.89 16.75
C TYR A 147 7.19 6.95 16.47
N GLN A 148 8.03 6.22 17.21
CA GLN A 148 9.47 6.14 16.98
C GLN A 148 9.79 5.42 15.68
N SER A 149 9.10 4.32 15.36
CA SER A 149 9.27 3.60 14.09
C SER A 149 8.91 4.50 12.91
N LEU A 150 7.77 5.21 13.00
CA LEU A 150 7.37 6.18 11.98
C LEU A 150 8.39 7.31 11.82
N ALA A 151 8.82 7.94 12.93
CA ALA A 151 9.84 8.99 12.89
C ALA A 151 11.16 8.49 12.28
N GLY A 152 11.56 7.25 12.58
CA GLY A 152 12.73 6.62 11.99
C GLY A 152 12.64 6.48 10.47
N PHE A 153 11.47 6.06 9.94
CA PHE A 153 11.26 6.01 8.50
C PHE A 153 11.31 7.41 7.86
N LEU A 154 10.64 8.40 8.46
CA LEU A 154 10.61 9.77 7.94
C LEU A 154 12.00 10.42 7.90
N ASN A 155 12.85 10.15 8.89
CA ASN A 155 14.23 10.66 8.93
C ASN A 155 15.12 10.11 7.81
N LEU A 156 14.78 8.95 7.25
CA LEU A 156 15.57 8.28 6.20
C LEU A 156 14.99 8.51 4.79
N MET A 157 13.77 9.05 4.70
CA MET A 157 13.09 9.26 3.44
C MET A 157 13.78 10.36 2.61
N PRO A 158 13.96 10.18 1.29
CA PRO A 158 14.53 11.23 0.45
C PRO A 158 13.65 12.46 0.41
N SER A 159 14.26 13.65 0.48
CA SER A 159 13.56 14.93 0.41
C SER A 159 12.64 15.01 -0.82
N GLY A 160 11.47 15.64 -0.64
CA GLY A 160 10.43 15.78 -1.67
C GLY A 160 9.58 14.53 -1.91
N SER A 161 9.91 13.38 -1.31
CA SER A 161 9.06 12.18 -1.39
C SER A 161 7.77 12.35 -0.60
N SER A 162 6.66 11.84 -1.12
CA SER A 162 5.40 11.75 -0.39
C SER A 162 5.29 10.41 0.35
N TRP A 163 4.46 10.37 1.40
CA TRP A 163 4.30 9.17 2.21
C TRP A 163 2.90 9.01 2.78
N SER A 164 2.47 7.77 2.92
CA SER A 164 1.24 7.35 3.57
C SER A 164 1.56 6.33 4.66
N VAL A 165 0.61 6.10 5.56
CA VAL A 165 0.64 4.98 6.51
C VAL A 165 -0.50 4.01 6.28
N CYS A 166 -0.20 2.72 6.43
CA CYS A 166 -1.14 1.64 6.55
C CYS A 166 -0.93 0.96 7.90
N GLY A 167 -1.93 1.00 8.78
CA GLY A 167 -1.88 0.28 10.05
C GLY A 167 -2.77 -0.96 9.99
N VAL A 168 -2.22 -2.14 10.21
CA VAL A 168 -2.99 -3.40 10.19
C VAL A 168 -3.84 -3.51 11.46
N ALA A 169 -5.12 -3.80 11.27
CA ALA A 169 -6.11 -4.00 12.31
C ALA A 169 -6.13 -2.86 13.35
N LYS A 170 -5.69 -3.14 14.58
CA LYS A 170 -5.71 -2.18 15.71
C LYS A 170 -4.85 -0.95 15.46
N ASP A 171 -3.87 -1.03 14.55
CA ASP A 171 -2.92 0.05 14.31
C ASP A 171 -3.43 1.08 13.28
N GLN A 172 -4.47 0.76 12.48
CA GLN A 172 -5.00 1.63 11.42
C GLN A 172 -5.27 3.06 11.92
N PHE A 173 -6.01 3.16 13.03
CA PHE A 173 -6.48 4.45 13.51
C PHE A 173 -5.38 5.27 14.18
N ARG A 174 -4.48 4.61 14.93
CA ARG A 174 -3.37 5.28 15.62
C ARG A 174 -2.34 5.78 14.62
N ALA A 175 -2.01 4.95 13.62
CA ALA A 175 -1.14 5.35 12.52
C ALA A 175 -1.73 6.52 11.75
N GLY A 176 -3.01 6.45 11.36
CA GLY A 176 -3.68 7.52 10.62
C GLY A 176 -3.70 8.86 11.37
N LEU A 177 -3.94 8.86 12.69
CA LEU A 177 -3.87 10.06 13.52
C LEU A 177 -2.47 10.69 13.52
N CYS A 178 -1.42 9.87 13.69
CA CYS A 178 -0.04 10.36 13.62
C CYS A 178 0.31 10.89 12.24
N ALA A 179 -0.08 10.19 11.17
CA ALA A 179 0.18 10.62 9.81
C ALA A 179 -0.47 11.97 9.50
N ALA A 180 -1.74 12.15 9.90
CA ALA A 180 -2.46 13.41 9.71
C ALA A 180 -1.73 14.59 10.35
N ALA A 181 -1.32 14.44 11.61
CA ALA A 181 -0.62 15.46 12.40
C ALA A 181 0.81 15.74 11.90
N MET A 182 1.47 14.74 11.31
CA MET A 182 2.85 14.85 10.82
C MET A 182 2.92 15.21 9.31
N GLY A 183 1.80 15.51 8.67
CA GLY A 183 1.74 15.92 7.27
C GLY A 183 1.74 14.77 6.24
N GLY A 184 1.60 13.51 6.67
CA GLY A 184 1.50 12.34 5.80
C GLY A 184 0.08 12.03 5.31
N HIS A 185 -0.07 10.99 4.50
CA HIS A 185 -1.37 10.51 4.02
C HIS A 185 -1.85 9.29 4.83
N ILE A 186 -3.15 8.99 4.73
CA ILE A 186 -3.79 7.92 5.51
C ILE A 186 -4.37 6.88 4.54
N ARG A 187 -3.95 5.62 4.68
CA ARG A 187 -4.63 4.47 4.07
C ARG A 187 -5.57 3.82 5.08
N VAL A 188 -6.79 3.56 4.63
CA VAL A 188 -7.82 2.81 5.36
C VAL A 188 -8.53 1.87 4.40
N GLY A 189 -9.13 0.81 4.93
CA GLY A 189 -10.02 -0.05 4.18
C GLY A 189 -10.16 -1.43 4.82
N LEU A 190 -11.14 -2.19 4.32
CA LEU A 190 -11.40 -3.55 4.80
C LEU A 190 -10.26 -4.54 4.51
N GLU A 191 -9.32 -4.18 3.63
CA GLU A 191 -8.07 -4.94 3.45
C GLU A 191 -7.22 -4.93 4.73
N ASP A 192 -7.12 -3.77 5.37
CA ASP A 192 -6.19 -3.55 6.48
C ASP A 192 -6.88 -3.75 7.84
N ASN A 193 -8.16 -3.38 7.96
CA ASN A 193 -8.95 -3.54 9.18
C ASN A 193 -10.44 -3.77 8.87
N ILE A 194 -11.05 -4.79 9.45
CA ILE A 194 -12.48 -5.09 9.29
C ILE A 194 -13.39 -4.32 10.29
N ARG A 195 -12.82 -3.48 11.15
CA ARG A 195 -13.53 -2.76 12.23
C ARG A 195 -13.44 -1.25 12.06
N VAL A 196 -14.36 -0.54 12.70
CA VAL A 196 -14.32 0.93 12.87
C VAL A 196 -13.74 1.29 14.26
N PRO A 197 -13.45 2.58 14.58
CA PRO A 197 -12.81 2.95 15.85
C PRO A 197 -13.53 2.47 17.11
N SER A 198 -14.86 2.35 17.08
CA SER A 198 -15.66 1.81 18.20
C SER A 198 -15.46 0.31 18.43
N GLY A 199 -14.70 -0.38 17.57
CA GLY A 199 -14.41 -1.80 17.66
C GLY A 199 -15.48 -2.70 17.04
N ARG A 200 -16.65 -2.18 16.63
CA ARG A 200 -17.63 -2.96 15.85
C ARG A 200 -17.09 -3.26 14.45
N LEU A 201 -17.66 -4.27 13.79
CA LEU A 201 -17.40 -4.50 12.37
C LEU A 201 -17.85 -3.29 11.53
N ALA A 202 -17.03 -2.95 10.54
CA ALA A 202 -17.36 -1.94 9.55
C ALA A 202 -18.44 -2.48 8.60
N LYS A 203 -19.40 -1.64 8.25
CA LYS A 203 -20.44 -1.94 7.24
C LYS A 203 -19.89 -1.87 5.82
N GLY A 204 -18.80 -1.13 5.64
CA GLY A 204 -18.08 -0.96 4.39
C GLY A 204 -16.86 -0.09 4.61
N SER A 205 -15.95 -0.04 3.63
CA SER A 205 -14.77 0.83 3.70
C SER A 205 -15.13 2.32 3.88
N TRP A 206 -16.32 2.73 3.43
CA TRP A 206 -16.80 4.12 3.52
C TRP A 206 -16.84 4.65 4.96
N GLU A 207 -17.16 3.82 5.97
CA GLU A 207 -17.16 4.28 7.38
C GLU A 207 -15.75 4.65 7.87
N GLN A 208 -14.73 3.98 7.33
CA GLN A 208 -13.34 4.27 7.66
C GLN A 208 -12.81 5.45 6.86
N VAL A 209 -13.27 5.64 5.62
CA VAL A 209 -12.97 6.82 4.81
C VAL A 209 -13.56 8.08 5.44
N GLU A 210 -14.81 8.04 5.92
CA GLU A 210 -15.43 9.14 6.67
C GLU A 210 -14.61 9.51 7.91
N TRP A 211 -14.14 8.50 8.65
CA TRP A 211 -13.25 8.72 9.78
C TRP A 211 -11.93 9.37 9.35
N ALA A 212 -11.28 8.89 8.28
CA ALA A 212 -10.02 9.45 7.80
C ALA A 212 -10.18 10.91 7.34
N ALA A 213 -11.29 11.22 6.66
CA ALA A 213 -11.62 12.59 6.24
C ALA A 213 -11.82 13.53 7.44
N GLN A 214 -12.50 13.07 8.49
CA GLN A 214 -12.64 13.83 9.73
C GLN A 214 -11.30 14.07 10.42
N VAL A 215 -10.42 13.06 10.45
CA VAL A 215 -9.07 13.17 11.04
C VAL A 215 -8.21 14.17 10.27
N ALA A 216 -8.25 14.15 8.93
CA ALA A 216 -7.57 15.14 8.10
C ALA A 216 -8.03 16.56 8.46
N LYS A 217 -9.35 16.78 8.50
CA LYS A 217 -9.95 18.07 8.85
C LYS A 217 -9.56 18.55 10.25
N LEU A 218 -9.62 17.66 11.25
CA LEU A 218 -9.21 17.99 12.63
C LEU A 218 -7.73 18.32 12.76
N SER A 219 -6.90 17.81 11.83
CA SER A 219 -5.47 18.14 11.75
C SER A 219 -5.19 19.41 10.94
N GLY A 220 -6.23 20.17 10.57
CA GLY A 220 -6.11 21.41 9.80
C GLY A 220 -5.79 21.20 8.32
N ARG A 221 -6.15 20.04 7.76
CA ARG A 221 -5.88 19.66 6.37
C ARG A 221 -7.17 19.26 5.66
N GLU A 222 -7.23 19.53 4.37
CA GLU A 222 -8.34 19.07 3.52
C GLU A 222 -8.03 17.71 2.88
N VAL A 223 -9.08 17.01 2.44
CA VAL A 223 -8.95 15.76 1.68
C VAL A 223 -8.67 16.09 0.23
N ALA A 224 -7.59 15.53 -0.31
CA ALA A 224 -7.23 15.70 -1.72
C ALA A 224 -8.27 15.06 -2.63
N THR A 225 -8.66 15.79 -3.67
CA THR A 225 -9.33 15.26 -4.86
C THR A 225 -8.40 14.32 -5.63
N PRO A 226 -8.93 13.52 -6.57
CA PRO A 226 -8.09 12.71 -7.44
C PRO A 226 -7.08 13.53 -8.25
N ASP A 227 -7.44 14.72 -8.73
CA ASP A 227 -6.52 15.58 -9.49
C ASP A 227 -5.39 16.13 -8.62
N GLU A 228 -5.71 16.63 -7.42
CA GLU A 228 -4.69 17.02 -6.44
C GLU A 228 -3.78 15.84 -6.09
N THR A 229 -4.34 14.62 -6.01
CA THR A 229 -3.53 13.41 -5.76
C THR A 229 -2.56 13.13 -6.90
N ARG A 230 -2.96 13.35 -8.16
CA ARG A 230 -2.05 13.22 -9.33
C ARG A 230 -0.85 14.16 -9.18
N GLU A 231 -1.08 15.39 -8.75
CA GLU A 231 -0.04 16.39 -8.52
C GLU A 231 0.84 16.03 -7.32
N ILE A 232 0.24 15.78 -6.14
CA ILE A 232 0.95 15.48 -4.90
C ILE A 232 1.83 14.24 -5.06
N PHE A 233 1.33 13.21 -5.74
CA PHE A 233 2.09 11.97 -5.95
C PHE A 233 2.95 12.02 -7.20
N ASN A 234 2.91 13.09 -8.02
CA ASN A 234 3.60 13.16 -9.31
C ASN A 234 3.33 11.89 -10.16
N LEU A 235 2.05 11.63 -10.45
CA LEU A 235 1.61 10.49 -11.26
C LEU A 235 1.78 10.81 -12.74
N LEU A 236 2.44 9.92 -13.48
CA LEU A 236 2.79 10.12 -14.90
C LEU A 236 1.66 9.65 -15.83
N GLN A 237 0.54 10.37 -15.85
CA GLN A 237 -0.49 10.35 -16.90
C GLN A 237 -1.66 11.28 -16.54
#